data_AF-A0A238VZK6-F1
#
_entry.id   AF-A0A238VZK6-F1
#
_cell.length_a   1.000
_cell.length_b   1.000
_cell.length_c   1.000
_cell.angle_alpha   90.00
_cell.angle_beta   90.00
_cell.angle_gamma   90.00
#
_symmetry.space_group_name_H-M   'P 1'
#
loop_
_entity.id
_entity.type
_entity.pdbx_description
1 polymer ?
#
loop_
_entity_poly.entity_id
_entity_poly.type
_entity_poly.pdbx_seq_one_letter_code
_entity_poly.pdbx_strand_id
1 'polypeptide(L)'
;MSGIAEACGFDRQILYKNPQAKKLLNEAIKHKGLKGIEARDGNTDAERIALERQITALQQTNSSLIAEVYDLRQKLKRFKHIEEMIELGIRVII
;
A
#
# COMPACT_ATOMS: atom_id res chain seq x y z
N MET A 1 -4.60 -2.85 21.36
CA MET A 1 -4.29 -2.61 22.80
C MET A 1 -4.76 -1.21 23.17
N SER A 2 -5.21 -0.94 24.39
CA SER A 2 -5.60 0.43 24.81
C SER A 2 -4.36 1.17 25.29
N GLY A 3 -3.82 2.07 24.47
CA GLY A 3 -2.57 2.80 24.78
C GLY A 3 -2.65 3.66 26.05
N ILE A 4 -3.86 4.03 26.48
CA ILE A 4 -4.09 4.78 27.73
C ILE A 4 -3.78 3.90 28.96
N ALA A 5 -4.19 2.63 28.93
CA ALA A 5 -3.98 1.72 30.05
C ALA A 5 -2.49 1.38 30.22
N GLU A 6 -1.79 1.22 29.10
CA GLU A 6 -0.36 0.97 29.05
C GLU A 6 0.45 2.18 29.54
N ALA A 7 0.13 3.39 29.07
CA ALA A 7 0.81 4.62 29.48
C ALA A 7 0.65 4.94 30.98
N CYS A 8 -0.46 4.52 31.58
CA CYS A 8 -0.76 4.77 32.99
C CYS A 8 -0.44 3.57 33.91
N GLY A 9 0.05 2.44 33.37
CA GLY A 9 0.49 1.29 34.15
C GLY A 9 -0.63 0.52 34.88
N PHE A 10 -1.88 0.61 34.40
CA PHE A 10 -3.00 -0.13 34.99
C PHE A 10 -3.65 -1.10 34.00
N ASP A 11 -4.31 -2.15 34.50
CA ASP A 11 -5.03 -3.10 33.66
C ASP A 11 -6.14 -2.37 32.88
N ARG A 12 -6.21 -2.60 31.55
CA ARG A 12 -7.26 -2.05 30.69
C ARG A 12 -8.67 -2.30 31.23
N GLN A 13 -8.89 -3.42 31.92
CA GLN A 13 -10.18 -3.78 32.47
C GLN A 13 -10.70 -2.72 33.45
N ILE A 14 -9.82 -1.98 34.12
CA ILE A 14 -10.18 -0.92 35.05
C ILE A 14 -10.93 0.21 34.33
N LEU A 15 -10.56 0.57 33.09
CA LEU A 15 -11.26 1.59 32.30
C LEU A 15 -12.71 1.21 31.97
N TYR A 16 -13.02 -0.09 31.94
CA TYR A 16 -14.34 -0.59 31.55
C TYR A 16 -15.18 -1.05 32.75
N LYS A 17 -14.55 -1.66 33.75
CA LYS A 17 -15.21 -2.23 34.93
C LYS A 17 -15.37 -1.21 36.05
N ASN A 18 -14.49 -0.21 36.16
CA ASN A 18 -14.65 0.86 37.14
C ASN A 18 -15.55 1.98 36.54
N PRO A 19 -16.75 2.20 37.08
CA PRO A 19 -17.68 3.19 36.54
C PRO A 19 -17.16 4.62 36.65
N GLN A 20 -16.31 4.95 37.63
CA GLN A 20 -15.70 6.28 37.72
C GLN A 20 -14.63 6.48 36.64
N ALA A 21 -13.75 5.50 36.43
CA ALA A 21 -12.74 5.57 35.38
C ALA A 21 -13.38 5.72 33.99
N LYS A 22 -14.49 5.01 33.76
CA LYS A 22 -15.28 5.12 32.52
C LYS A 22 -15.88 6.51 32.34
N LYS A 23 -16.41 7.13 33.40
CA LYS A 23 -16.93 8.51 33.36
C LYS A 23 -15.83 9.51 33.02
N LEU A 24 -14.70 9.45 33.73
CA LEU A 24 -13.54 10.32 33.49
C LEU A 24 -13.01 10.19 32.06
N LEU A 25 -12.95 8.95 31.55
CA LEU A 25 -12.54 8.71 30.17
C LEU A 25 -13.51 9.35 29.16
N ASN A 26 -14.83 9.21 29.38
CA ASN A 26 -15.84 9.81 28.51
C ASN A 26 -15.83 11.34 28.57
N GLU A 27 -15.61 11.93 29.74
CA GLU A 27 -15.45 13.38 29.92
C GLU A 27 -14.19 13.89 29.20
N ALA A 28 -13.08 13.18 29.33
CA ALA A 28 -11.84 13.52 28.62
C ALA A 28 -12.01 13.43 27.10
N ILE A 29 -12.74 12.43 26.59
CA ILE A 29 -13.08 12.29 25.17
C ILE A 29 -13.88 13.51 24.68
N LYS A 30 -14.89 13.93 25.45
CA LYS A 30 -15.71 15.11 25.13
C LYS A 30 -14.91 16.41 25.19
N HIS A 31 -14.14 16.61 26.26
CA HIS A 31 -13.35 17.83 26.46
C HIS A 31 -12.27 18.00 25.40
N LYS A 32 -11.63 16.91 24.97
CA LYS A 32 -10.62 16.93 23.90
C LYS A 32 -11.23 16.90 22.49
N GLY A 33 -12.56 16.84 22.36
CA GLY A 33 -13.24 16.77 21.07
C GLY A 33 -12.87 15.52 20.26
N LEU A 34 -12.44 14.45 20.93
CA LEU A 34 -12.04 13.22 20.28
C LEU A 34 -13.29 12.52 19.76
N LYS A 35 -13.51 12.58 18.45
CA LYS A 35 -14.42 11.67 17.77
C LYS A 35 -13.69 10.35 17.61
N GLY A 36 -14.38 9.24 17.91
CA GLY A 36 -13.82 7.92 17.63
C GLY A 36 -13.37 7.85 16.17
N ILE A 37 -12.38 7.01 15.87
CA ILE A 37 -12.15 6.59 14.49
C ILE A 37 -13.45 5.88 14.11
N GLU A 38 -14.27 6.51 13.27
CA GLU A 38 -15.42 5.84 12.70
C GLU A 38 -14.89 4.55 12.11
N ALA A 39 -15.44 3.42 12.55
CA ALA A 39 -15.19 2.17 11.87
C ALA A 39 -15.62 2.44 10.43
N ARG A 40 -14.65 2.64 9.54
CA ARG A 40 -14.92 2.75 8.12
C ARG A 40 -15.64 1.46 7.80
N ASP A 41 -16.95 1.54 7.58
CA ASP A 41 -17.75 0.37 7.20
C ASP A 41 -16.97 -0.31 6.09
N GLY A 42 -16.44 -1.48 6.41
CA GLY A 42 -15.48 -2.14 5.55
C GLY A 42 -16.11 -2.27 4.18
N ASN A 43 -15.35 -1.97 3.12
CA ASN A 43 -15.81 -2.06 1.73
C ASN A 43 -16.76 -3.25 1.59
N THR A 44 -17.95 -2.99 1.03
CA THR A 44 -18.94 -4.04 0.82
C THR A 44 -18.31 -5.19 0.04
N ASP A 45 -18.79 -6.42 0.21
CA ASP A 45 -18.21 -7.57 -0.51
C ASP A 45 -18.20 -7.33 -2.03
N ALA A 46 -19.18 -6.60 -2.56
CA ALA A 46 -19.22 -6.16 -3.95
C ALA A 46 -18.05 -5.22 -4.33
N GLU A 47 -17.73 -4.24 -3.49
CA GLU A 47 -16.60 -3.33 -3.69
C GLU A 47 -15.26 -4.06 -3.58
N ARG A 48 -15.14 -5.03 -2.66
CA ARG A 48 -13.92 -5.86 -2.55
C ARG A 48 -13.69 -6.67 -3.82
N ILE A 49 -14.72 -7.34 -4.34
CA ILE A 49 -14.64 -8.10 -5.59
C ILE A 49 -14.29 -7.19 -6.77
N ALA A 50 -14.86 -5.98 -6.84
CA ALA A 50 -14.52 -5.02 -7.87
C ALA A 50 -13.05 -4.58 -7.81
N LEU A 51 -12.55 -4.32 -6.60
CA LEU A 51 -11.14 -3.99 -6.38
C LEU A 51 -10.20 -5.14 -6.71
N GLU A 52 -10.55 -6.38 -6.34
CA GLU A 52 -9.75 -7.57 -6.66
C GLU A 52 -9.64 -7.78 -8.18
N ARG A 53 -10.75 -7.59 -8.92
CA ARG A 53 -10.74 -7.64 -10.38
C ARG A 53 -9.85 -6.55 -10.97
N GLN A 54 -9.93 -5.33 -10.44
CA GLN A 54 -9.10 -4.22 -10.88
C GLN A 54 -7.62 -4.49 -10.60
N ILE A 55 -7.29 -5.03 -9.43
CA ILE A 55 -5.93 -5.43 -9.06
C ILE A 55 -5.40 -6.48 -10.04
N THR A 56 -6.20 -7.50 -10.35
CA THR A 56 -5.80 -8.58 -11.26
C THR A 56 -5.54 -8.04 -12.67
N ALA A 57 -6.42 -7.17 -13.17
CA ALA A 57 -6.23 -6.50 -14.47
C ALA A 57 -4.97 -5.62 -14.50
N LEU A 58 -4.72 -4.87 -13.42
CA LEU A 58 -3.51 -4.04 -13.30
C LEU A 58 -2.24 -4.89 -13.20
N GLN A 59 -2.29 -6.04 -12.54
CA GLN A 59 -1.15 -6.96 -12.47
C GLN A 59 -0.83 -7.57 -13.84
N GLN A 60 -1.86 -7.96 -14.60
CA GLN A 60 -1.69 -8.50 -15.95
C GLN A 60 -1.13 -7.46 -16.93
N THR A 61 -1.61 -6.22 -16.87
CA THR A 61 -1.08 -5.14 -17.71
C THR A 61 0.36 -4.81 -17.35
N ASN A 62 0.69 -4.75 -16.06
CA ASN A 62 2.04 -4.47 -15.60
C ASN A 62 3.02 -5.58 -16.03
N SER A 63 2.65 -6.86 -15.93
CA SER A 63 3.51 -7.95 -16.39
C SER A 63 3.76 -7.90 -17.90
N SER A 64 2.73 -7.56 -18.70
CA SER A 64 2.86 -7.36 -20.14
C SER A 64 3.82 -6.20 -20.46
N LEU A 65 3.67 -5.05 -19.79
CA LEU A 65 4.52 -3.88 -20.00
C LEU A 65 5.98 -4.16 -19.61
N ILE A 66 6.21 -4.91 -18.53
CA ILE A 66 7.56 -5.30 -18.11
C ILE A 66 8.24 -6.14 -19.20
N ALA A 67 7.53 -7.10 -19.80
CA ALA A 67 8.06 -7.92 -20.89
C ALA A 67 8.38 -7.06 -22.13
N GLU A 68 7.48 -6.15 -22.51
CA GLU A 68 7.71 -5.25 -23.64
C GLU A 68 8.93 -4.33 -23.41
N VAL A 69 9.05 -3.74 -22.21
CA VAL A 69 10.20 -2.92 -21.84
C VAL A 69 11.50 -3.72 -21.89
N TYR A 70 11.47 -4.98 -21.48
CA TYR A 70 12.63 -5.86 -21.57
C TYR A 70 13.06 -6.09 -23.03
N ASP A 71 12.12 -6.44 -23.90
CA ASP A 71 12.38 -6.68 -25.33
C ASP A 71 12.89 -5.42 -26.04
N LEU A 72 12.28 -4.27 -25.76
CA LEU A 72 12.71 -2.98 -26.30
C LEU A 72 14.13 -2.65 -25.84
N ARG A 73 14.46 -2.86 -24.56
CA ARG A 73 15.82 -2.66 -24.05
C ARG A 73 16.83 -3.58 -24.71
N GLN A 74 16.47 -4.83 -24.99
CA GLN A 74 17.35 -5.73 -25.74
C GLN A 74 17.57 -5.26 -27.18
N LYS A 75 16.50 -4.87 -27.89
CA LYS A 75 16.59 -4.30 -29.25
C LYS A 75 17.51 -3.07 -29.27
N LEU A 76 17.33 -2.16 -28.31
CA LEU A 76 18.12 -0.93 -28.21
C LEU A 76 19.61 -1.22 -27.94
N LYS A 77 19.92 -2.20 -27.09
CA LYS A 77 21.31 -2.66 -26.89
C LYS A 77 21.93 -3.20 -28.18
N ARG A 78 21.20 -3.99 -28.96
CA ARG A 78 21.69 -4.51 -30.25
C ARG A 78 21.93 -3.37 -31.25
N PHE A 79 21.00 -2.41 -31.35
CA PHE A 79 21.18 -1.28 -32.25
C PHE A 79 22.37 -0.40 -31.87
N LYS A 80 22.53 -0.09 -30.58
CA LYS A 80 23.72 0.62 -30.09
C LYS A 80 25.02 -0.10 -30.46
N HIS A 81 25.06 -1.41 -30.29
CA HIS A 81 26.24 -2.19 -30.65
C HIS A 81 26.54 -2.15 -32.16
N ILE A 82 25.50 -2.19 -33.00
CA ILE A 82 25.63 -2.06 -34.46
C ILE A 82 26.10 -0.65 -34.83
N GLU A 83 25.54 0.40 -34.22
CA GLU A 83 25.97 1.79 -34.42
C GLU A 83 27.45 1.96 -34.08
N GLU A 84 27.90 1.47 -32.92
CA GLU A 84 29.31 1.49 -32.51
C GLU A 84 30.22 0.75 -33.50
N MET A 85 29.79 -0.41 -34.01
CA MET A 85 30.55 -1.17 -35.02
C MET A 85 30.69 -0.41 -36.34
N ILE A 86 29.63 0.26 -36.79
CA ILE A 86 29.64 1.09 -38.00
C ILE A 86 30.55 2.31 -37.80
N GLU A 87 30.48 2.99 -36.65
CA GLU A 87 31.34 4.12 -36.32
C GLU A 87 32.82 3.74 -36.29
N LEU A 88 33.14 2.53 -35.79
CA LEU A 88 34.49 1.97 -35.77
C LEU A 88 34.94 1.41 -37.14
N GLY A 89 34.09 1.44 -38.17
CA GLY A 89 34.40 0.95 -39.51
C GLY A 89 34.50 -0.58 -39.61
N ILE A 90 34.00 -1.31 -38.60
CA ILE A 90 34.00 -2.78 -38.55
C ILE A 90 32.76 -3.28 -39.30
N ARG A 91 32.93 -4.18 -40.27
CA ARG A 91 31.78 -4.79 -40.97
C ARG A 91 30.96 -5.65 -40.03
N VAL A 92 29.68 -5.30 -39.89
CA VAL A 92 28.68 -6.10 -39.21
C VAL A 92 28.27 -7.27 -40.13
N ILE A 93 28.53 -8.51 -39.72
CA ILE A 93 27.98 -9.70 -40.35
C ILE A 93 26.68 -10.02 -39.61
N ILE A 94 25.55 -9.82 -40.28
CA ILE A 94 24.18 -10.04 -39.75
C ILE A 94 23.76 -11.48 -40.03
#